data_AF-K1YQR7-F1
#
_entry.id   AF-K1YQR7-F1
#
_cell.length_a   1.000
_cell.length_b   1.000
_cell.length_c   1.000
_cell.angle_alpha   90.00
_cell.angle_beta   90.00
_cell.angle_gamma   90.00
#
_symmetry.space_group_name_H-M   'P 1'
#
loop_
_entity.id
_entity.type
_entity.pdbx_description
1 polymer ?
#
loop_
_entity_poly.entity_id
_entity_poly.type
_entity_poly.pdbx_seq_one_letter_code
_entity_poly.pdbx_strand_id
1 'polypeptide(L)'
;MVQTGFSYSKQFTDLPFAVVLEPVGNTLVSGRFLTAAVLGTETANPRWKTVFLDNITKNWVVPNGYDDPAPFTPAWQEAITGVPLQDAIRVAREFAENAEKTHGKSMIFLGAGTNHWYHSDMIYRAIINLTTLCGCQGVNGGGWAHYVGQEKVRPQASWAQLAFGLDWSRPPRQQNGTSFFYFATDQWRYDDSNAETLLWPMAGPGRPAHMADYNVIAV
;
A
#
# COMPACT_ATOMS: atom_id res chain seq x y z
N MET A 1 -13.24 -12.17 23.55
CA MET A 1 -13.94 -12.11 22.26
C MET A 1 -12.90 -12.43 21.20
N VAL A 2 -13.06 -13.51 20.43
CA VAL A 2 -12.02 -13.99 19.49
C VAL A 2 -11.91 -12.98 18.35
N GLN A 3 -10.74 -12.36 18.19
CA GLN A 3 -10.49 -11.39 17.14
C GLN A 3 -10.19 -12.15 15.84
N THR A 4 -11.22 -12.40 15.02
CA THR A 4 -11.08 -12.99 13.68
C THR A 4 -10.54 -11.94 12.69
N GLY A 5 -9.95 -12.37 11.56
CA GLY A 5 -9.46 -11.46 10.51
C GLY A 5 -10.50 -10.45 10.02
N PHE A 6 -11.79 -10.83 10.03
CA PHE A 6 -12.91 -9.92 9.73
C PHE A 6 -13.10 -8.82 10.79
N SER A 7 -13.09 -9.17 12.08
CA SER A 7 -13.19 -8.19 13.16
C SER A 7 -11.96 -7.28 13.23
N TYR A 8 -10.77 -7.82 12.93
CA TYR A 8 -9.54 -7.05 12.81
C TYR A 8 -9.65 -6.01 11.68
N SER A 9 -10.07 -6.46 10.48
CA SER A 9 -10.18 -5.62 9.30
C SER A 9 -11.12 -4.44 9.52
N LYS A 10 -12.27 -4.65 10.16
CA LYS A 10 -13.21 -3.55 10.47
C LYS A 10 -12.66 -2.48 11.40
N GLN A 11 -11.76 -2.86 12.30
CA GLN A 11 -11.30 -1.98 13.38
C GLN A 11 -9.97 -1.31 13.04
N PHE A 12 -9.08 -1.99 12.32
CA PHE A 12 -7.68 -1.58 12.15
C PHE A 12 -7.31 -1.28 10.70
N THR A 13 -8.26 -1.27 9.76
CA THR A 13 -8.01 -0.94 8.36
C THR A 13 -8.97 0.12 7.85
N ASP A 14 -8.69 0.62 6.65
CA ASP A 14 -9.51 1.55 5.88
C ASP A 14 -10.53 0.85 4.98
N LEU A 15 -10.58 -0.49 4.96
CA LEU A 15 -11.58 -1.27 4.22
C LEU A 15 -13.05 -0.87 4.47
N PRO A 16 -13.49 -0.44 5.67
CA PRO A 16 -14.87 -0.01 5.85
C PRO A 16 -15.15 1.37 5.23
N PHE A 17 -14.14 2.19 4.92
CA PHE A 17 -14.38 3.57 4.46
C PHE A 17 -14.88 3.63 3.01
N ALA A 18 -15.83 4.52 2.77
CA ALA A 18 -16.45 4.76 1.48
C ALA A 18 -15.54 5.59 0.57
N VAL A 19 -15.57 5.28 -0.73
CA VAL A 19 -14.93 6.04 -1.80
C VAL A 19 -15.97 6.73 -2.66
N VAL A 20 -15.65 7.91 -3.16
CA VAL A 20 -16.47 8.62 -4.15
C VAL A 20 -16.26 7.95 -5.50
N LEU A 21 -17.35 7.63 -6.19
CA LEU A 21 -17.29 7.17 -7.58
C LEU A 21 -17.35 8.38 -8.51
N GLU A 22 -16.38 8.47 -9.43
CA GLU A 22 -16.29 9.56 -10.40
C GLU A 22 -16.67 9.03 -11.80
N PRO A 23 -17.47 9.78 -12.59
CA PRO A 23 -17.81 9.39 -13.94
C PRO A 23 -16.64 9.64 -14.89
N VAL A 24 -16.27 8.63 -15.69
CA VAL A 24 -15.31 8.75 -16.79
C VAL A 24 -15.93 8.10 -18.03
N GLY A 25 -16.41 8.93 -18.97
CA GLY A 25 -17.21 8.45 -20.10
C GLY A 25 -18.49 7.76 -19.62
N ASN A 26 -18.69 6.49 -19.99
CA ASN A 26 -19.85 5.69 -19.59
C ASN A 26 -19.57 4.76 -18.38
N THR A 27 -18.42 4.89 -17.71
CA THR A 27 -18.05 4.06 -16.55
C THR A 27 -17.87 4.89 -15.29
N LEU A 28 -17.95 4.20 -14.13
CA LEU A 28 -17.64 4.77 -12.83
C LEU A 28 -16.28 4.25 -12.36
N VAL A 29 -15.46 5.13 -11.80
CA VAL A 29 -14.13 4.81 -11.28
C VAL A 29 -14.03 5.18 -9.82
N SER A 30 -13.19 4.47 -9.06
CA SER A 30 -12.89 4.87 -7.69
C SER A 30 -12.09 6.16 -7.68
N GLY A 31 -12.64 7.21 -7.07
CA GLY A 31 -11.96 8.46 -6.78
C GLY A 31 -11.40 8.48 -5.35
N ARG A 32 -11.44 9.64 -4.72
CA ARG A 32 -10.99 9.85 -3.33
C ARG A 32 -11.92 9.19 -2.30
N PHE A 33 -11.43 9.02 -1.06
CA PHE A 33 -12.31 8.70 0.07
C PHE A 33 -13.40 9.77 0.24
N LEU A 34 -14.61 9.32 0.55
CA LEU A 34 -15.70 10.19 0.98
C LEU A 34 -15.36 10.75 2.36
N THR A 35 -15.52 12.06 2.53
CA THR A 35 -15.17 12.75 3.77
C THR A 35 -16.36 13.47 4.40
N ALA A 36 -16.29 13.74 5.70
CA ALA A 36 -17.30 14.48 6.45
C ALA A 36 -17.61 15.87 5.83
N ALA A 37 -16.62 16.49 5.16
CA ALA A 37 -16.83 17.75 4.44
C ALA A 37 -17.78 17.62 3.24
N VAL A 38 -17.76 16.48 2.54
CA VAL A 38 -18.67 16.22 1.40
C VAL A 38 -20.11 16.05 1.89
N LEU A 39 -20.29 15.55 3.12
CA LEU A 39 -21.60 15.36 3.74
C LEU A 39 -22.09 16.60 4.51
N GLY A 40 -21.30 17.69 4.56
CA GLY A 40 -21.66 18.90 5.31
C GLY A 40 -21.67 18.72 6.83
N THR A 41 -21.00 17.70 7.38
CA THR A 41 -20.96 17.45 8.82
C THR A 41 -20.08 18.48 9.53
N GLU A 42 -20.64 19.23 10.48
CA GLU A 42 -19.88 20.18 11.30
C GLU A 42 -18.97 19.45 12.29
N THR A 43 -17.66 19.45 11.99
CA THR A 43 -16.64 18.87 12.85
C THR A 43 -15.28 19.51 12.55
N ALA A 44 -14.34 19.50 13.49
CA ALA A 44 -12.99 20.01 13.23
C ALA A 44 -12.32 19.22 12.10
N ASN A 45 -11.72 19.92 11.13
CA ASN A 45 -11.01 19.33 9.99
C ASN A 45 -11.83 18.29 9.19
N PRO A 46 -13.03 18.64 8.70
CA PRO A 46 -13.97 17.67 8.11
C PRO A 46 -13.48 17.09 6.78
N ARG A 47 -12.54 17.76 6.10
CA ARG A 47 -11.88 17.27 4.86
C ARG A 47 -10.93 16.10 5.10
N TRP A 48 -10.55 15.82 6.34
CA TRP A 48 -9.59 14.77 6.72
C TRP A 48 -10.25 13.60 7.46
N LYS A 49 -11.58 13.54 7.48
CA LYS A 49 -12.36 12.52 8.20
C LYS A 49 -13.12 11.65 7.21
N THR A 50 -12.66 10.42 7.02
CA THR A 50 -13.31 9.42 6.17
C THR A 50 -14.61 8.93 6.80
N VAL A 51 -15.55 8.47 5.98
CA VAL A 51 -16.86 7.95 6.42
C VAL A 51 -17.05 6.51 5.94
N PHE A 52 -17.85 5.71 6.64
CA PHE A 52 -18.17 4.33 6.25
C PHE A 52 -19.69 4.12 6.23
N LEU A 53 -20.15 3.10 5.50
CA LEU A 53 -21.55 2.72 5.42
C LEU A 53 -21.86 1.59 6.42
N ASP A 54 -22.92 1.76 7.21
CA ASP A 54 -23.41 0.73 8.14
C ASP A 54 -24.20 -0.36 7.40
N ASN A 55 -23.94 -1.62 7.75
CA ASN A 55 -24.21 -2.82 6.96
C ASN A 55 -25.63 -3.39 7.14
N ILE A 56 -26.62 -2.55 7.41
CA ILE A 56 -28.01 -2.99 7.58
C ILE A 56 -28.69 -3.24 6.21
N THR A 57 -28.21 -2.65 5.11
CA THR A 57 -28.92 -2.56 3.81
C THR A 57 -28.54 -3.58 2.72
N LYS A 58 -27.59 -4.49 2.97
CA LYS A 58 -27.32 -5.79 2.27
C LYS A 58 -27.46 -5.87 0.72
N ASN A 59 -26.34 -6.04 0.01
CA ASN A 59 -26.20 -7.01 -1.10
C ASN A 59 -24.73 -7.27 -1.50
N TRP A 60 -24.43 -8.48 -2.00
CA TRP A 60 -23.08 -8.99 -2.30
C TRP A 60 -23.00 -9.66 -3.68
N VAL A 61 -21.82 -9.65 -4.32
CA VAL A 61 -21.47 -10.46 -5.50
C VAL A 61 -20.25 -11.33 -5.17
N VAL A 62 -20.26 -12.58 -5.64
CA VAL A 62 -19.27 -13.63 -5.33
C VAL A 62 -18.65 -14.15 -6.65
N PRO A 63 -17.30 -14.22 -6.77
CA PRO A 63 -16.63 -14.79 -7.94
C PRO A 63 -16.72 -16.33 -7.99
N ASN A 64 -16.68 -16.90 -9.22
CA ASN A 64 -16.93 -18.31 -9.54
C ASN A 64 -15.71 -19.24 -9.28
N GLY A 65 -15.16 -19.23 -8.07
CA GLY A 65 -14.14 -20.19 -7.64
C GLY A 65 -12.69 -19.85 -8.03
N TYR A 66 -11.76 -20.80 -7.84
CA TYR A 66 -10.30 -20.57 -7.94
C TYR A 66 -9.68 -20.91 -9.30
N ASP A 67 -10.38 -21.73 -10.10
CA ASP A 67 -9.89 -22.24 -11.40
C ASP A 67 -10.21 -21.30 -12.58
N ASP A 68 -10.96 -20.23 -12.34
CA ASP A 68 -11.29 -19.19 -13.33
C ASP A 68 -10.04 -18.33 -13.61
N PRO A 69 -9.54 -18.18 -14.86
CA PRO A 69 -8.36 -17.36 -15.17
C PRO A 69 -8.60 -15.83 -15.09
N ALA A 70 -9.59 -15.38 -14.31
CA ALA A 70 -9.83 -13.98 -14.01
C ALA A 70 -8.65 -13.36 -13.23
N PRO A 71 -8.38 -12.04 -13.37
CA PRO A 71 -7.29 -11.38 -12.66
C PRO A 71 -7.28 -11.68 -11.16
N PHE A 72 -6.09 -11.99 -10.64
CA PHE A 72 -5.81 -12.30 -9.23
C PHE A 72 -6.41 -13.60 -8.68
N THR A 73 -6.88 -14.52 -9.52
CA THR A 73 -7.17 -15.91 -9.11
C THR A 73 -5.90 -16.77 -9.10
N PRO A 74 -5.92 -17.95 -8.43
CA PRO A 74 -4.83 -18.91 -8.52
C PRO A 74 -4.53 -19.36 -9.96
N ALA A 75 -5.55 -19.66 -10.78
CA ALA A 75 -5.34 -20.03 -12.18
C ALA A 75 -4.67 -18.91 -13.01
N TRP A 76 -5.05 -17.65 -12.79
CA TRP A 76 -4.40 -16.50 -13.43
C TRP A 76 -2.96 -16.30 -12.97
N GLN A 77 -2.71 -16.48 -11.67
CA GLN A 77 -1.39 -16.34 -11.06
C GLN A 77 -0.40 -17.37 -11.61
N GLU A 78 -0.83 -18.62 -11.83
CA GLU A 78 0.05 -19.70 -12.32
C GLU A 78 0.65 -19.37 -13.68
N ALA A 79 -0.13 -18.77 -14.59
CA ALA A 79 0.34 -18.33 -15.90
C ALA A 79 1.38 -17.20 -15.83
N ILE A 80 1.37 -16.38 -14.77
CA ILE A 80 2.28 -15.24 -14.60
C ILE A 80 3.54 -15.63 -13.85
N THR A 81 3.41 -16.39 -12.76
CA THR A 81 4.51 -16.67 -11.84
C THR A 81 5.15 -18.03 -12.08
N GLY A 82 4.47 -18.93 -12.78
CA GLY A 82 4.87 -20.34 -12.93
C GLY A 82 4.72 -21.19 -11.67
N VAL A 83 4.22 -20.63 -10.56
CA VAL A 83 3.95 -21.38 -9.32
C VAL A 83 2.67 -22.17 -9.48
N PRO A 84 2.64 -23.48 -9.16
CA PRO A 84 1.43 -24.28 -9.30
C PRO A 84 0.26 -23.71 -8.49
N LEU A 85 -0.94 -23.61 -9.09
CA LEU A 85 -2.10 -23.00 -8.43
C LEU A 85 -2.50 -23.74 -7.14
N GLN A 86 -2.30 -25.05 -7.10
CA GLN A 86 -2.57 -25.89 -5.92
C GLN A 86 -1.63 -25.55 -4.75
N ASP A 87 -0.37 -25.21 -5.04
CA ASP A 87 0.57 -24.77 -4.02
C ASP A 87 0.20 -23.39 -3.48
N ALA A 88 -0.20 -22.46 -4.35
CA ALA A 88 -0.69 -21.15 -3.93
C ALA A 88 -1.92 -21.25 -3.02
N ILE A 89 -2.91 -22.09 -3.38
CA ILE A 89 -4.10 -22.35 -2.57
C ILE A 89 -3.72 -22.97 -1.22
N ARG A 90 -2.86 -23.99 -1.21
CA ARG A 90 -2.43 -24.68 0.00
C ARG A 90 -1.77 -23.71 0.98
N VAL A 91 -0.74 -22.99 0.53
CA VAL A 91 0.01 -22.05 1.38
C VAL A 91 -0.89 -20.94 1.90
N ALA A 92 -1.77 -20.38 1.07
CA ALA A 92 -2.71 -19.35 1.50
C ALA A 92 -3.66 -19.85 2.60
N ARG A 93 -4.20 -21.06 2.45
CA ARG A 93 -5.08 -21.67 3.45
C ARG A 93 -4.35 -21.98 4.75
N GLU A 94 -3.19 -22.63 4.68
CA GLU A 94 -2.39 -22.98 5.86
C GLU A 94 -1.94 -21.73 6.63
N PHE A 95 -1.53 -20.68 5.91
CA PHE A 95 -1.15 -19.40 6.52
C PHE A 95 -2.33 -18.76 7.28
N ALA A 96 -3.50 -18.71 6.65
CA ALA A 96 -4.71 -18.14 7.23
C ALA A 96 -5.23 -18.98 8.41
N GLU A 97 -5.22 -20.31 8.29
CA GLU A 97 -5.64 -21.24 9.33
C GLU A 97 -4.73 -21.15 10.56
N ASN A 98 -3.41 -21.07 10.38
CA ASN A 98 -2.49 -20.83 11.48
C ASN A 98 -2.78 -19.48 12.16
N ALA A 99 -2.97 -18.41 11.39
CA ALA A 99 -3.29 -17.09 11.94
C ALA A 99 -4.60 -17.13 12.74
N GLU A 100 -5.65 -17.78 12.23
CA GLU A 100 -6.92 -17.94 12.93
C GLU A 100 -6.74 -18.69 14.26
N LYS A 101 -6.10 -19.86 14.23
CA LYS A 101 -5.90 -20.72 15.41
C LYS A 101 -5.02 -20.07 16.48
N THR A 102 -4.09 -19.22 16.08
CA THR A 102 -3.09 -18.62 16.98
C THR A 102 -3.39 -17.16 17.33
N HIS A 103 -4.49 -16.61 16.83
CA HIS A 103 -4.86 -15.20 16.97
C HIS A 103 -3.82 -14.25 16.37
N GLY A 104 -3.43 -14.51 15.12
CA GLY A 104 -2.60 -13.63 14.29
C GLY A 104 -1.11 -14.01 14.22
N LYS A 105 -0.69 -15.20 14.67
CA LYS A 105 0.75 -15.56 14.70
C LYS A 105 1.23 -16.21 13.39
N SER A 106 0.92 -15.57 12.26
CA SER A 106 1.54 -15.85 10.97
C SER A 106 2.34 -14.64 10.51
N MET A 107 3.58 -14.84 10.07
CA MET A 107 4.53 -13.77 9.77
C MET A 107 5.18 -13.96 8.41
N ILE A 108 5.46 -12.86 7.71
CA ILE A 108 6.22 -12.87 6.46
C ILE A 108 7.48 -12.04 6.66
N PHE A 109 8.64 -12.69 6.53
CA PHE A 109 9.94 -12.05 6.44
C PHE A 109 10.20 -11.64 5.00
N LEU A 110 10.65 -10.41 4.81
CA LEU A 110 10.93 -9.85 3.49
C LEU A 110 12.12 -8.90 3.54
N GLY A 111 12.74 -8.66 2.38
CA GLY A 111 13.93 -7.83 2.28
C GLY A 111 14.16 -7.32 0.86
N ALA A 112 15.42 -7.09 0.49
CA ALA A 112 15.79 -6.50 -0.79
C ALA A 112 15.26 -7.26 -2.02
N GLY A 113 15.12 -8.59 -1.94
CA GLY A 113 14.60 -9.41 -3.04
C GLY A 113 13.17 -9.06 -3.49
N THR A 114 12.37 -8.47 -2.61
CA THR A 114 11.04 -7.92 -2.93
C THR A 114 11.03 -6.39 -2.98
N ASN A 115 12.00 -5.73 -2.34
CA ASN A 115 12.05 -4.27 -2.23
C ASN A 115 12.74 -3.55 -3.40
N HIS A 116 13.72 -4.19 -4.03
CA HIS A 116 14.57 -3.57 -5.06
C HIS A 116 14.03 -3.81 -6.48
N TRP A 117 12.70 -3.77 -6.60
CA TRP A 117 11.98 -3.77 -7.87
C TRP A 117 11.32 -2.41 -8.08
N TYR A 118 11.15 -1.99 -9.33
CA TYR A 118 10.49 -0.72 -9.66
C TYR A 118 9.06 -0.65 -9.06
N HIS A 119 8.33 -1.77 -9.10
CA HIS A 119 7.00 -1.93 -8.51
C HIS A 119 7.05 -2.66 -7.14
N SER A 120 8.05 -2.36 -6.31
CA SER A 120 8.16 -2.96 -4.98
C SER A 120 6.98 -2.61 -4.06
N ASP A 121 6.35 -1.46 -4.29
CA ASP A 121 5.15 -1.03 -3.60
C ASP A 121 3.98 -2.01 -3.80
N MET A 122 3.79 -2.55 -5.01
CA MET A 122 2.76 -3.57 -5.27
C MET A 122 3.05 -4.86 -4.52
N ILE A 123 4.31 -5.30 -4.50
CA ILE A 123 4.73 -6.51 -3.78
C ILE A 123 4.53 -6.34 -2.27
N TYR A 124 4.93 -5.19 -1.73
CA TYR A 124 4.80 -4.89 -0.30
C TYR A 124 3.32 -4.78 0.09
N ARG A 125 2.50 -4.11 -0.70
CA ARG A 125 1.05 -4.00 -0.47
C ARG A 125 0.36 -5.35 -0.51
N ALA A 126 0.77 -6.27 -1.39
CA ALA A 126 0.23 -7.64 -1.39
C ALA A 126 0.53 -8.38 -0.08
N ILE A 127 1.77 -8.31 0.42
CA ILE A 127 2.19 -8.92 1.68
C ILE A 127 1.48 -8.27 2.89
N ILE A 128 1.39 -6.93 2.89
CA ILE A 128 0.70 -6.16 3.92
C ILE A 128 -0.79 -6.52 3.93
N ASN A 129 -1.44 -6.62 2.77
CA ASN A 129 -2.84 -7.04 2.68
C ASN A 129 -3.04 -8.43 3.27
N LEU A 130 -2.20 -9.40 2.91
CA LEU A 130 -2.32 -10.77 3.40
C LEU A 130 -2.21 -10.84 4.93
N THR A 131 -1.17 -10.22 5.50
CA THR A 131 -0.96 -10.17 6.96
C THR A 131 -2.03 -9.36 7.69
N THR A 132 -2.60 -8.34 7.05
CA THR A 132 -3.69 -7.53 7.59
C THR A 132 -5.01 -8.29 7.59
N LEU A 133 -5.36 -8.95 6.49
CA LEU A 133 -6.58 -9.77 6.36
C LEU A 133 -6.59 -10.95 7.34
N CYS A 134 -5.41 -11.50 7.65
CA CYS A 134 -5.25 -12.56 8.66
C CYS A 134 -5.13 -12.02 10.10
N GLY A 135 -5.20 -10.71 10.32
CA GLY A 135 -5.11 -10.10 11.66
C GLY A 135 -3.75 -10.28 12.34
N CYS A 136 -2.67 -10.39 11.57
CA CYS A 136 -1.35 -10.68 12.10
C CYS A 136 -0.58 -9.43 12.57
N GLN A 137 -0.95 -8.25 12.09
CA GLN A 137 -0.25 -7.01 12.38
C GLN A 137 -0.41 -6.61 13.86
N GLY A 138 0.71 -6.30 14.52
CA GLY A 138 0.73 -5.93 15.94
C GLY A 138 0.67 -7.11 16.93
N VAL A 139 0.67 -8.36 16.44
CA VAL A 139 0.65 -9.57 17.27
C VAL A 139 2.07 -10.11 17.44
N ASN A 140 2.44 -10.48 18.68
CA ASN A 140 3.72 -11.16 18.92
C ASN A 140 3.74 -12.53 18.20
N GLY A 141 4.70 -12.71 17.29
CA GLY A 141 4.78 -13.89 16.41
C GLY A 141 4.03 -13.73 15.08
N GLY A 142 3.50 -12.55 14.77
CA GLY A 142 2.79 -12.25 13.52
C GLY A 142 3.26 -10.98 12.83
N GLY A 143 2.89 -10.83 11.55
CA GLY A 143 2.91 -9.54 10.84
C GLY A 143 3.92 -9.44 9.69
N TRP A 144 4.17 -8.19 9.31
CA TRP A 144 5.13 -7.81 8.26
C TRP A 144 6.50 -7.53 8.89
N ALA A 145 7.49 -8.34 8.52
CA ALA A 145 8.82 -8.30 9.14
C ALA A 145 9.88 -7.96 8.08
N HIS A 146 9.98 -6.67 7.78
CA HIS A 146 10.91 -6.13 6.79
C HIS A 146 12.32 -5.96 7.38
N TYR A 147 13.31 -6.52 6.68
CA TYR A 147 14.72 -6.40 7.03
C TYR A 147 15.56 -6.02 5.81
N VAL A 148 16.25 -4.88 5.89
CA VAL A 148 17.20 -4.36 4.89
C VAL A 148 18.46 -3.86 5.60
N GLY A 149 18.84 -2.60 5.42
CA GLY A 149 19.89 -1.95 6.19
C GLY A 149 19.50 -1.64 7.65
N GLN A 150 20.48 -1.17 8.40
CA GLN A 150 20.34 -0.87 9.83
C GLN A 150 19.72 0.52 10.06
N GLU A 151 18.44 0.70 9.71
CA GLU A 151 17.75 2.00 9.78
C GLU A 151 17.37 2.43 11.21
N LYS A 152 17.10 1.46 12.10
CA LYS A 152 16.49 1.72 13.41
C LYS A 152 17.48 2.29 14.42
N VAL A 153 17.75 3.60 14.34
CA VAL A 153 18.45 4.35 15.39
C VAL A 153 17.54 4.46 16.61
N ARG A 154 17.82 3.66 17.64
CA ARG A 154 16.95 3.55 18.84
C ARG A 154 16.75 4.90 19.57
N PRO A 155 17.79 5.71 19.85
CA PRO A 155 17.62 7.03 20.47
C PRO A 155 17.41 8.14 19.41
N GLN A 156 16.43 7.97 18.51
CA GLN A 156 16.23 8.85 17.35
C GLN A 156 16.14 10.34 17.71
N ALA A 157 15.40 10.68 18.77
CA ALA A 157 15.13 12.08 19.12
C ALA A 157 16.40 12.84 19.56
N SER A 158 17.22 12.25 20.43
CA SER A 158 18.46 12.88 20.90
C SER A 158 19.54 12.86 19.83
N TRP A 159 19.67 11.74 19.10
CA TRP A 159 20.58 11.64 17.97
C TRP A 159 20.32 12.73 16.93
N ALA A 160 19.05 12.97 16.57
CA ALA A 160 18.69 13.96 15.55
C ALA A 160 19.01 15.40 15.98
N GLN A 161 18.92 15.73 17.28
CA GLN A 161 19.30 17.06 17.76
C GLN A 161 20.78 17.34 17.48
N LEU A 162 21.64 16.39 17.84
CA LEU A 162 23.08 16.51 17.65
C LEU A 162 23.47 16.42 16.16
N ALA A 163 22.96 15.41 15.44
CA ALA A 163 23.36 15.13 14.06
C ALA A 163 23.04 16.27 13.09
N PHE A 164 21.98 17.03 13.36
CA PHE A 164 21.51 18.11 12.50
C PHE A 164 21.68 19.51 13.13
N GLY A 165 22.39 19.64 14.26
CA GLY A 165 22.64 20.92 14.94
C GLY A 165 21.37 21.66 15.36
N LEU A 166 20.31 20.92 15.72
CA LEU A 166 18.98 21.50 16.00
C LEU A 166 18.92 22.22 17.34
N ASP A 167 19.91 22.00 18.19
CA ASP A 167 20.19 22.75 19.40
C ASP A 167 20.70 24.17 19.10
N TRP A 168 21.23 24.43 17.91
CA TRP A 168 21.70 25.74 17.46
C TRP A 168 20.79 26.41 16.44
N SER A 169 20.29 25.66 15.45
CA SER A 169 19.52 26.22 14.33
C SER A 169 18.50 25.24 13.77
N ARG A 170 17.33 25.75 13.37
CA ARG A 170 16.20 24.96 12.86
C ARG A 170 15.52 25.72 11.71
N PRO A 171 15.09 25.05 10.62
CA PRO A 171 15.23 23.63 10.30
C PRO A 171 16.59 23.27 9.65
N PRO A 172 17.00 21.99 9.65
CA PRO A 172 18.17 21.55 8.89
C PRO A 172 17.84 21.46 7.40
N ARG A 173 18.86 21.32 6.54
CA ARG A 173 18.68 21.03 5.11
C ARG A 173 18.79 19.53 4.85
N GLN A 174 17.67 18.83 4.97
CA GLN A 174 17.58 17.45 4.52
C GLN A 174 17.34 17.39 3.01
N GLN A 175 17.90 16.37 2.35
CA GLN A 175 17.72 16.13 0.93
C GLN A 175 17.57 14.63 0.70
N ASN A 176 16.62 14.21 -0.14
CA ASN A 176 16.46 12.81 -0.51
C ASN A 176 17.55 12.40 -1.52
N GLY A 177 18.31 11.36 -1.19
CA GLY A 177 19.51 10.98 -1.94
C GLY A 177 19.25 10.62 -3.41
N THR A 178 18.15 9.90 -3.69
CA THR A 178 17.84 9.43 -5.05
C THR A 178 17.69 10.59 -6.04
N SER A 179 16.87 11.59 -5.71
CA SER A 179 16.71 12.76 -6.57
C SER A 179 17.98 13.57 -6.67
N PHE A 180 18.70 13.74 -5.55
CA PHE A 180 19.98 14.45 -5.56
C PHE A 180 20.95 13.84 -6.57
N PHE A 181 21.20 12.53 -6.53
CA PHE A 181 22.12 11.89 -7.46
C PHE A 181 21.57 11.85 -8.89
N TYR A 182 20.28 11.61 -9.09
CA TYR A 182 19.65 11.61 -10.41
C TYR A 182 19.89 12.92 -11.18
N PHE A 183 19.82 14.07 -10.49
CA PHE A 183 20.13 15.38 -11.07
C PHE A 183 21.61 15.74 -11.02
N ALA A 184 22.28 15.58 -9.88
CA ALA A 184 23.67 16.02 -9.70
C ALA A 184 24.67 15.22 -10.57
N THR A 185 24.28 14.04 -11.03
CA THR A 185 25.10 13.20 -11.92
C THR A 185 24.55 13.12 -13.34
N ASP A 186 23.60 14.00 -13.69
CA ASP A 186 23.04 14.08 -15.05
C ASP A 186 22.38 12.78 -15.56
N GLN A 187 22.06 11.82 -14.68
CA GLN A 187 21.44 10.54 -15.06
C GLN A 187 20.11 10.74 -15.78
N TRP A 188 19.35 11.77 -15.40
CA TRP A 188 18.09 12.12 -16.05
C TRP A 188 18.23 12.37 -17.56
N ARG A 189 19.41 12.77 -18.05
CA ARG A 189 19.66 13.00 -19.49
C ARG A 189 19.71 11.71 -20.30
N TYR A 190 19.83 10.57 -19.62
CA TYR A 190 19.93 9.23 -20.20
C TYR A 190 18.74 8.35 -19.80
N ASP A 191 17.75 8.92 -19.11
CA ASP A 191 16.54 8.22 -18.72
C ASP A 191 15.58 8.14 -19.92
N ASP A 192 15.35 6.92 -20.41
CA ASP A 192 14.45 6.63 -21.51
C ASP A 192 13.05 6.20 -21.05
N SER A 193 12.78 6.29 -19.74
CA SER A 193 11.48 5.94 -19.16
C SER A 193 10.39 6.85 -19.70
N ASN A 194 9.38 6.26 -20.33
CA ASN A 194 8.18 6.98 -20.75
C ASN A 194 7.15 6.99 -19.60
N ALA A 195 6.95 8.16 -18.98
CA ALA A 195 5.99 8.32 -17.89
C ALA A 195 4.56 7.95 -18.29
N GLU A 196 4.18 8.09 -19.58
CA GLU A 196 2.85 7.73 -20.07
C GLU A 196 2.52 6.25 -19.87
N THR A 197 3.54 5.38 -19.89
CA THR A 197 3.37 3.93 -19.68
C THR A 197 3.03 3.55 -18.25
N LEU A 198 3.29 4.45 -17.30
CA LEU A 198 3.01 4.29 -15.87
C LEU A 198 1.67 4.92 -15.47
N LEU A 199 1.08 5.72 -16.37
CA LEU A 199 -0.19 6.36 -16.10
C LEU A 199 -1.30 5.33 -16.09
N TRP A 200 -2.27 5.59 -15.22
CA TRP A 200 -3.55 4.89 -15.28
C TRP A 200 -4.17 5.07 -16.68
N PRO A 201 -4.73 4.03 -17.34
CA PRO A 201 -5.20 4.13 -18.74
C PRO A 201 -6.25 5.20 -19.02
N MET A 202 -6.96 5.69 -18.01
CA MET A 202 -7.95 6.77 -18.14
C MET A 202 -7.47 8.10 -17.55
N ALA A 203 -6.17 8.24 -17.33
CA ALA A 203 -5.54 9.49 -16.96
C ALA A 203 -5.79 10.56 -18.04
N GLY A 204 -6.32 11.72 -17.63
CA GLY A 204 -6.53 12.85 -18.55
C GLY A 204 -5.25 13.41 -19.21
N PRO A 205 -5.38 14.33 -20.18
CA PRO A 205 -4.23 14.94 -20.84
C PRO A 205 -3.46 15.90 -19.91
N GLY A 206 -2.29 16.38 -20.36
CA GLY A 206 -1.55 17.47 -19.71
C GLY A 206 -0.59 17.04 -18.60
N ARG A 207 -0.12 15.79 -18.64
CA ARG A 207 0.88 15.28 -17.71
C ARG A 207 2.29 15.40 -18.29
N PRO A 208 3.33 15.59 -17.46
CA PRO A 208 4.69 15.60 -17.94
C PRO A 208 5.07 14.26 -18.58
N ALA A 209 5.94 14.33 -19.59
CA ALA A 209 6.42 13.15 -20.31
C ALA A 209 7.64 12.52 -19.63
N HIS A 210 8.51 13.32 -19.00
CA HIS A 210 9.77 12.87 -18.45
C HIS A 210 9.71 12.75 -16.91
N MET A 211 10.38 11.74 -16.35
CA MET A 211 10.38 11.49 -14.89
C MET A 211 11.02 12.65 -14.09
N ALA A 212 12.01 13.32 -14.69
CA ALA A 212 12.60 14.54 -14.12
C ALA A 212 11.57 15.65 -13.87
N ASP A 213 10.60 15.85 -14.78
CA ASP A 213 9.58 16.89 -14.63
C ASP A 213 8.67 16.61 -13.43
N TYR A 214 8.31 15.33 -13.20
CA TYR A 214 7.59 14.93 -12.00
C TYR A 214 8.38 15.20 -10.73
N ASN A 215 9.70 14.99 -10.76
CA ASN A 215 10.52 15.27 -9.59
C ASN A 215 10.51 16.76 -9.24
N VAL A 216 10.55 17.65 -10.23
CA VAL A 216 10.46 19.11 -10.04
C VAL A 216 9.11 19.54 -9.47
N ILE A 217 8.01 18.92 -9.91
CA ILE A 217 6.64 19.25 -9.46
C ILE A 217 6.36 18.75 -8.04
N ALA A 218 7.04 17.70 -7.59
CA ALA A 218 6.80 17.07 -6.29
C ALA A 218 7.41 17.82 -5.10
N VAL A 219 8.22 18.87 -5.34
CA VAL A 219 8.92 19.66 -4.31
C VAL A 219 8.12 20.88 -3.87
#